data_AF-E4ZVF0-F1
#
_entry.id   AF-E4ZVF0-F1
#
_cell.length_a   1.000
_cell.length_b   1.000
_cell.length_c   1.000
_cell.angle_alpha   90.00
_cell.angle_beta   90.00
_cell.angle_gamma   90.00
#
_symmetry.space_group_name_H-M   'P 1'
#
loop_
_entity.id
_entity.type
_entity.pdbx_description
1 polymer ?
#
loop_
_entity_poly.entity_id
_entity_poly.type
_entity_poly.pdbx_seq_one_letter_code
_entity_poly.pdbx_strand_id
1 'polypeptide(L)'
;MPPPSPSPPPPPPLPTPLLKPSRARPPPPPPPPTSSQPTTNPPNPPTSNPPNEPFHPFPIFFYGSLMDPEVLQSILALPQPPSPKPATLTGYRIKMWGINPALLPSLTGSVPVTGVLWHVASADRFARLAAYETAAYRWETCERVLVEGGERVGGCRVVCWAGDPEGGELEEGGFGFERYRRYFKGSVVRCRESAGS
;
A
#
# COMPACT_ATOMS: atom_id res chain seq x y z
N MET A 1 5.14 37.15 40.81
CA MET A 1 5.50 35.88 40.13
C MET A 1 4.20 35.21 39.72
N PRO A 2 4.01 34.82 38.44
CA PRO A 2 2.83 34.07 38.04
C PRO A 2 2.87 32.66 38.67
N PRO A 3 1.71 32.06 38.99
CA PRO A 3 1.66 30.70 39.52
C PRO A 3 2.13 29.68 38.47
N PRO A 4 2.73 28.55 38.89
CA PRO A 4 3.10 27.49 37.97
C PRO A 4 1.86 26.91 37.28
N SER A 5 1.98 26.65 35.98
CA SER A 5 0.92 26.03 35.18
C SER A 5 0.57 24.63 35.71
N PRO A 6 -0.72 24.24 35.71
CA PRO A 6 -1.13 22.91 36.15
C PRO A 6 -0.53 21.83 35.25
N SER A 7 -0.10 20.72 35.85
CA SER A 7 0.42 19.56 35.13
C SER A 7 -0.68 18.92 34.27
N PRO A 8 -0.34 18.40 33.07
CA PRO A 8 -1.31 17.73 32.21
C PRO A 8 -1.86 16.45 32.88
N PRO A 9 -3.11 16.07 32.59
CA PRO A 9 -3.71 14.86 33.15
C PRO A 9 -2.94 13.60 32.70
N PRO A 10 -2.91 12.55 33.53
CA PRO A 10 -2.29 11.29 33.14
C PRO A 10 -3.00 10.69 31.91
N PRO A 11 -2.26 10.00 31.03
CA PRO A 11 -2.84 9.33 29.89
C PRO A 11 -3.87 8.26 30.33
N PRO A 12 -4.91 8.00 29.53
CA PRO A 12 -5.89 6.98 29.83
C PRO A 12 -5.23 5.59 29.92
N PRO A 13 -5.75 4.68 30.78
CA PRO A 13 -5.20 3.33 30.91
C PRO A 13 -5.27 2.59 29.58
N LEU A 14 -4.19 1.91 29.23
CA LEU A 14 -4.17 1.05 28.04
C LEU A 14 -5.27 -0.02 28.15
N PRO A 15 -5.99 -0.31 27.06
CA PRO A 15 -6.90 -1.44 27.02
C PRO A 15 -6.15 -2.73 27.37
N THR A 16 -6.68 -3.48 28.33
CA THR A 16 -6.19 -4.81 28.70
C THR A 16 -6.14 -5.71 27.47
N PRO A 17 -5.05 -6.47 27.25
CA PRO A 17 -4.96 -7.37 26.10
C PRO A 17 -5.84 -8.59 26.37
N LEU A 18 -7.11 -8.53 25.94
CA LEU A 18 -7.92 -9.73 25.87
C LEU A 18 -7.49 -10.57 24.66
N LEU A 19 -7.04 -11.77 25.01
CA LEU A 19 -7.03 -13.01 24.22
C LEU A 19 -5.89 -13.22 23.23
N LYS A 20 -4.92 -14.00 23.72
CA LYS A 20 -4.20 -15.15 23.12
C LYS A 20 -3.94 -15.13 21.60
N PRO A 21 -2.71 -15.45 21.15
CA PRO A 21 -2.36 -15.43 19.74
C PRO A 21 -3.05 -16.57 19.02
N SER A 22 -4.15 -16.27 18.32
CA SER A 22 -4.56 -17.12 17.22
C SER A 22 -3.48 -17.01 16.15
N ARG A 23 -2.95 -18.15 15.73
CA ARG A 23 -1.97 -18.33 14.65
C ARG A 23 -2.54 -17.93 13.27
N ALA A 24 -3.56 -17.09 13.24
CA ALA A 24 -4.20 -16.62 12.04
C ALA A 24 -3.24 -15.71 11.28
N ARG A 25 -2.87 -16.15 10.08
CA ARG A 25 -2.47 -15.25 9.01
C ARG A 25 -3.51 -14.11 8.98
N PRO A 26 -3.10 -12.83 8.90
CA PRO A 26 -4.05 -11.75 8.76
C PRO A 26 -4.90 -12.06 7.54
N PRO A 27 -6.18 -11.72 7.64
CA PRO A 27 -7.12 -12.03 6.58
C PRO A 27 -6.58 -11.41 5.29
N PRO A 28 -6.54 -12.17 4.18
CA PRO A 28 -6.36 -11.55 2.89
C PRO A 28 -7.44 -10.47 2.71
N PRO A 29 -7.19 -9.45 1.88
CA PRO A 29 -8.24 -8.55 1.44
C PRO A 29 -9.51 -9.35 1.06
N PRO A 30 -10.71 -8.98 1.57
CA PRO A 30 -11.91 -9.76 1.27
C PRO A 30 -12.14 -9.86 -0.24
N PRO A 31 -12.64 -11.01 -0.74
CA PRO A 31 -12.99 -11.14 -2.15
C PRO A 31 -14.09 -10.11 -2.50
N PRO A 32 -14.09 -9.56 -3.73
CA PRO A 32 -15.09 -8.59 -4.15
C PRO A 32 -16.52 -9.16 -4.03
N PRO A 33 -17.54 -8.31 -3.83
CA PRO A 33 -18.92 -8.76 -3.83
C PRO A 33 -19.26 -9.43 -5.17
N THR A 34 -19.78 -10.66 -5.09
CA THR A 34 -20.19 -11.47 -6.24
C THR A 34 -21.43 -10.86 -6.90
N SER A 35 -21.25 -9.81 -7.70
CA SER A 35 -22.30 -9.36 -8.62
C SER A 35 -22.29 -10.25 -9.84
N SER A 36 -23.26 -11.15 -9.90
CA SER A 36 -23.50 -12.05 -11.03
C SER A 36 -24.00 -11.24 -12.22
N GLN A 37 -23.10 -10.82 -13.12
CA GLN A 37 -23.48 -10.42 -14.47
C GLN A 37 -22.56 -11.12 -15.48
N PRO A 38 -23.10 -11.98 -16.36
CA PRO A 38 -22.38 -12.45 -17.53
C PRO A 38 -22.52 -11.40 -18.64
N THR A 39 -21.51 -10.54 -18.79
CA THR A 39 -21.41 -9.67 -19.97
C THR A 39 -20.00 -9.76 -20.54
N THR A 40 -19.91 -10.60 -21.58
CA THR A 40 -19.00 -10.56 -22.73
C THR A 40 -17.80 -9.60 -22.69
N ASN A 41 -16.64 -10.22 -22.91
CA ASN A 41 -15.33 -9.70 -23.31
C ASN A 41 -14.37 -9.32 -22.17
N PRO A 42 -13.23 -10.03 -22.01
CA PRO A 42 -12.13 -9.51 -21.20
C PRO A 42 -11.67 -8.17 -21.81
N PRO A 43 -11.29 -7.16 -21.00
CA PRO A 43 -10.53 -6.04 -21.51
C PRO A 43 -9.27 -6.64 -22.14
N ASN A 44 -9.11 -6.45 -23.45
CA ASN A 44 -7.86 -6.78 -24.11
C ASN A 44 -6.72 -6.19 -23.27
N PRO A 45 -5.67 -6.98 -22.94
CA PRO A 45 -4.44 -6.37 -22.44
C PRO A 45 -4.02 -5.30 -23.48
N PRO A 46 -3.52 -4.12 -23.06
CA PRO A 46 -2.96 -3.19 -24.01
C PRO A 46 -1.98 -3.95 -24.89
N THR A 47 -2.26 -3.86 -26.18
CA THR A 47 -1.67 -4.55 -27.30
C THR A 47 -0.18 -4.73 -27.12
N SER A 48 0.26 -5.99 -27.24
CA SER A 48 1.63 -6.45 -27.45
C SER A 48 2.68 -5.34 -27.59
N ASN A 49 3.49 -5.15 -26.55
CA ASN A 49 4.85 -4.69 -26.81
C ASN A 49 5.46 -5.68 -27.82
N PRO A 50 6.19 -5.23 -28.85
CA PRO A 50 6.88 -6.14 -29.73
C PRO A 50 7.74 -7.09 -28.88
N PRO A 51 7.85 -8.38 -29.24
CA PRO A 51 8.45 -9.43 -28.39
C PRO A 51 9.94 -9.23 -28.06
N ASN A 52 10.51 -8.06 -28.35
CA ASN A 52 11.92 -7.74 -28.19
C ASN A 52 12.20 -6.38 -27.53
N GLU A 53 11.21 -5.70 -26.96
CA GLU A 53 11.47 -4.47 -26.19
C GLU A 53 11.92 -4.84 -24.76
N PRO A 54 13.13 -4.42 -24.33
CA PRO A 54 13.61 -4.71 -22.99
C PRO A 54 12.72 -4.05 -21.94
N PHE A 55 12.53 -4.72 -20.80
CA PHE A 55 11.81 -4.12 -19.68
C PHE A 55 12.59 -2.90 -19.17
N HIS A 56 11.99 -1.71 -19.31
CA HIS A 56 12.57 -0.48 -18.81
C HIS A 56 12.17 -0.28 -17.34
N PRO A 57 13.13 -0.06 -16.42
CA PRO A 57 12.80 0.25 -15.04
C PRO A 57 11.93 1.49 -14.95
N PHE A 58 10.90 1.45 -14.09
CA PHE A 58 10.03 2.60 -13.85
C PHE A 58 9.80 2.85 -12.36
N PRO A 59 9.59 4.11 -11.97
CA PRO A 59 9.32 4.47 -10.58
C PRO A 59 7.90 4.03 -10.18
N ILE A 60 7.79 3.47 -8.98
CA ILE A 60 6.52 3.18 -8.32
C ILE A 60 6.50 3.90 -6.97
N PHE A 61 5.39 4.59 -6.70
CA PHE A 61 5.07 5.17 -5.40
C PHE A 61 4.32 4.12 -4.59
N PHE A 62 4.93 3.71 -3.48
CA PHE A 62 4.35 2.77 -2.53
C PHE A 62 3.82 3.52 -1.31
N TYR A 63 2.64 3.10 -0.85
CA TYR A 63 2.05 3.49 0.41
C TYR A 63 1.61 2.23 1.17
N GLY A 64 1.13 2.39 2.39
CA GLY A 64 0.63 1.25 3.16
C GLY A 64 1.71 0.23 3.54
N SER A 65 1.38 -1.05 3.36
CA SER A 65 2.28 -2.16 3.70
C SER A 65 3.57 -2.18 2.88
N LEU A 66 3.49 -1.79 1.60
CA LEU A 66 4.62 -1.79 0.66
C LEU A 66 5.66 -0.70 0.95
N MET A 67 5.43 0.18 1.95
CA MET A 67 6.46 1.10 2.42
C MET A 67 7.57 0.42 3.22
N ASP A 68 7.31 -0.77 3.79
CA ASP A 68 8.30 -1.48 4.60
C ASP A 68 9.25 -2.31 3.71
N PRO A 69 10.58 -2.09 3.79
CA PRO A 69 11.55 -2.81 2.96
C PRO A 69 11.51 -4.34 3.10
N GLU A 70 11.22 -4.88 4.28
CA GLU A 70 11.16 -6.34 4.46
C GLU A 70 9.88 -6.92 3.85
N VAL A 71 8.79 -6.14 3.84
CA VAL A 71 7.56 -6.52 3.13
C VAL A 71 7.82 -6.58 1.63
N LEU A 72 8.44 -5.54 1.06
CA LEU A 72 8.86 -5.53 -0.35
C LEU A 72 9.79 -6.71 -0.66
N GLN A 73 10.77 -6.97 0.20
CA GLN A 73 11.69 -8.10 0.04
C GLN A 73 10.94 -9.43 -0.04
N SER A 74 9.99 -9.66 0.87
CA SER A 74 9.21 -10.90 0.95
C SER A 74 8.38 -11.11 -0.33
N ILE A 75 7.61 -10.09 -0.73
CA ILE A 75 6.71 -10.15 -1.90
C ILE A 75 7.49 -10.34 -3.20
N LEU A 76 8.58 -9.58 -3.35
CA LEU A 76 9.38 -9.55 -4.56
C LEU A 76 10.45 -10.65 -4.61
N ALA A 77 10.57 -11.46 -3.55
CA ALA A 77 11.62 -12.46 -3.37
C ALA A 77 13.03 -11.87 -3.58
N LEU A 78 13.29 -10.67 -3.04
CA LEU A 78 14.60 -10.02 -3.16
C LEU A 78 15.62 -10.68 -2.22
N PRO A 79 16.89 -10.78 -2.64
CA PRO A 79 17.95 -11.32 -1.78
C PRO A 79 18.16 -10.47 -0.53
N GLN A 80 17.98 -9.15 -0.65
CA GLN A 80 18.10 -8.17 0.43
C GLN A 80 16.96 -7.15 0.38
N PRO A 81 16.61 -6.50 1.52
CA PRO A 81 15.66 -5.40 1.53
C PRO A 81 16.08 -4.27 0.57
N PRO A 82 15.16 -3.72 -0.23
CA PRO A 82 15.45 -2.56 -1.05
C PRO A 82 15.59 -1.30 -0.18
N SER A 83 16.18 -0.24 -0.75
CA SER A 83 16.28 1.08 -0.11
C SER A 83 15.35 2.07 -0.84
N PRO A 84 14.03 2.04 -0.57
CA PRO A 84 13.11 2.98 -1.17
C PRO A 84 13.31 4.39 -0.57
N LYS A 85 13.13 5.44 -1.38
CA LYS A 85 13.32 6.82 -0.94
C LYS A 85 12.02 7.38 -0.36
N PRO A 86 12.01 8.06 0.80
CA PRO A 86 10.80 8.72 1.30
C PRO A 86 10.24 9.71 0.27
N ALA A 87 8.92 9.72 0.12
CA ALA A 87 8.24 10.57 -0.86
C ALA A 87 6.83 10.94 -0.41
N THR A 88 6.26 11.96 -1.05
CA THR A 88 4.86 12.36 -0.87
C THR A 88 4.14 12.42 -2.21
N LEU A 89 2.85 12.08 -2.19
CA LEU A 89 1.97 12.09 -3.35
C LEU A 89 0.80 13.04 -3.09
N THR A 90 0.49 13.90 -4.06
CA THR A 90 -0.62 14.88 -3.98
C THR A 90 -1.71 14.57 -5.00
N GLY A 91 -2.93 15.06 -4.76
CA GLY A 91 -4.09 14.78 -5.62
C GLY A 91 -4.81 13.47 -5.29
N TYR A 92 -4.52 12.88 -4.13
CA TYR A 92 -5.13 11.66 -3.63
C TYR A 92 -5.49 11.81 -2.15
N ARG A 93 -6.41 10.97 -1.68
CA ARG A 93 -6.78 10.79 -0.27
C ARG A 93 -6.74 9.31 0.09
N ILE A 94 -6.56 9.01 1.38
CA ILE A 94 -6.64 7.66 1.92
C ILE A 94 -8.00 7.47 2.60
N LYS A 95 -8.65 6.35 2.30
CA LYS A 95 -9.66 5.72 3.16
C LYS A 95 -9.14 4.36 3.63
N MET A 96 -9.84 3.73 4.57
CA MET A 96 -9.46 2.43 5.12
C MET A 96 -10.42 1.34 4.66
N TRP A 97 -9.86 0.24 4.18
CA TRP A 97 -10.56 -1.02 3.94
C TRP A 97 -10.09 -2.05 4.97
N GLY A 98 -10.78 -2.08 6.11
CA GLY A 98 -10.29 -2.77 7.30
C GLY A 98 -8.93 -2.22 7.74
N ILE A 99 -7.88 -3.04 7.65
CA ILE A 99 -6.51 -2.64 8.01
C ILE A 99 -5.71 -2.03 6.85
N ASN A 100 -6.22 -2.14 5.62
CA ASN A 100 -5.50 -1.78 4.41
C ASN A 100 -5.88 -0.36 3.98
N PRO A 101 -4.89 0.49 3.60
CA PRO A 101 -5.21 1.78 3.01
C PRO A 101 -5.73 1.61 1.59
N ALA A 102 -6.72 2.42 1.24
CA ALA A 102 -7.31 2.55 -0.08
C ALA A 102 -7.05 3.96 -0.59
N LEU A 103 -6.24 4.07 -1.64
CA LEU A 103 -5.91 5.35 -2.27
C LEU A 103 -7.00 5.73 -3.28
N LEU A 104 -7.51 6.96 -3.17
CA LEU A 104 -8.57 7.49 -4.02
C LEU A 104 -8.14 8.83 -4.63
N PRO A 105 -8.40 9.08 -5.92
CA PRO A 105 -8.21 10.41 -6.50
C PRO A 105 -8.99 11.48 -5.71
N SER A 106 -8.38 12.64 -5.50
CA SER A 106 -8.97 13.77 -4.79
C SER A 106 -8.62 15.07 -5.51
N LEU A 107 -9.65 15.83 -5.90
CA LEU A 107 -9.49 17.08 -6.64
C LEU A 107 -9.15 18.27 -5.73
N THR A 108 -9.33 18.16 -4.41
CA THR A 108 -9.26 19.30 -3.48
C THR A 108 -8.40 19.01 -2.27
N GLY A 109 -7.46 19.92 -1.99
CA GLY A 109 -6.92 20.26 -0.66
C GLY A 109 -6.43 19.12 0.24
N SER A 110 -6.23 17.92 -0.28
CA SER A 110 -5.91 16.75 0.54
C SER A 110 -4.49 16.86 1.08
N VAL A 111 -4.33 16.42 2.32
CA VAL A 111 -3.01 16.27 2.93
C VAL A 111 -2.19 15.33 2.03
N PRO A 112 -0.94 15.68 1.68
CA PRO A 112 -0.09 14.81 0.88
C PRO A 112 0.00 13.42 1.52
N VAL A 113 -0.15 12.39 0.69
CA VAL A 113 -0.01 11.00 1.12
C VAL A 113 1.47 10.70 1.28
N THR A 114 1.88 10.35 2.50
CA THR A 114 3.25 9.89 2.78
C THR A 114 3.44 8.47 2.25
N GLY A 115 4.56 8.26 1.57
CA GLY A 115 4.92 6.98 1.00
C GLY A 115 6.42 6.89 0.74
N VAL A 116 6.78 5.97 -0.13
CA VAL A 116 8.16 5.80 -0.59
C VAL A 116 8.19 5.57 -2.10
N LEU A 117 9.25 6.01 -2.76
CA LEU A 117 9.50 5.80 -4.17
C LEU A 117 10.57 4.73 -4.38
N TRP A 118 10.32 3.77 -5.25
CA TRP A 118 11.32 2.78 -5.65
C TRP A 118 11.16 2.36 -7.11
N HIS A 119 12.29 2.06 -7.75
CA HIS A 119 12.31 1.63 -9.15
C HIS A 119 12.21 0.11 -9.23
N VAL A 120 11.22 -0.36 -9.97
CA VAL A 120 11.10 -1.79 -10.30
C VAL A 120 11.79 -2.01 -11.64
N ALA A 121 12.79 -2.89 -11.66
CA ALA A 121 13.66 -3.14 -12.82
C ALA A 121 13.44 -4.52 -13.48
N SER A 122 12.36 -5.23 -13.13
CA SER A 122 12.06 -6.55 -13.68
C SER A 122 10.55 -6.76 -13.81
N ALA A 123 10.13 -7.31 -14.95
CA ALA A 123 8.74 -7.68 -15.22
C ALA A 123 8.21 -8.69 -14.19
N ASP A 124 9.02 -9.69 -13.80
CA ASP A 124 8.63 -10.69 -12.79
C ASP A 124 8.36 -10.07 -11.43
N ARG A 125 9.15 -9.06 -11.04
CA ARG A 125 8.94 -8.32 -9.80
C ARG A 125 7.65 -7.50 -9.87
N PHE A 126 7.38 -6.86 -11.00
CA PHE A 126 6.13 -6.15 -11.21
C PHE A 126 4.92 -7.10 -11.16
N ALA A 127 5.01 -8.28 -11.78
CA ALA A 127 3.96 -9.30 -11.73
C ALA A 127 3.69 -9.79 -10.30
N ARG A 128 4.73 -9.94 -9.47
CA ARG A 128 4.58 -10.27 -8.04
C ARG A 128 3.85 -9.20 -7.25
N LEU A 129 4.10 -7.91 -7.54
CA LEU A 129 3.33 -6.81 -6.94
C LEU A 129 1.87 -6.87 -7.35
N ALA A 130 1.60 -7.05 -8.64
CA ALA A 130 0.22 -7.17 -9.14
C ALA A 130 -0.54 -8.34 -8.51
N ALA A 131 0.12 -9.49 -8.30
CA ALA A 131 -0.46 -10.63 -7.62
C ALA A 131 -0.74 -10.36 -6.13
N TYR A 132 0.10 -9.57 -5.45
CA TYR A 132 -0.08 -9.20 -4.05
C TYR A 132 -1.23 -8.21 -3.84
N GLU A 133 -1.35 -7.21 -4.71
CA GLU A 133 -2.35 -6.14 -4.61
C GLU A 133 -3.78 -6.63 -4.92
N THR A 134 -3.93 -7.81 -5.53
CA THR A 134 -5.25 -8.44 -5.82
C THR A 134 -6.15 -7.58 -6.72
N ALA A 135 -7.36 -8.07 -7.02
CA ALA A 135 -8.35 -7.34 -7.82
C ALA A 135 -8.99 -6.15 -7.08
N ALA A 136 -8.73 -6.00 -5.77
CA ALA A 136 -9.22 -4.88 -4.97
C ALA A 136 -8.53 -3.54 -5.32
N TYR A 137 -7.41 -3.60 -6.03
CA TYR A 137 -6.63 -2.42 -6.43
C TYR A 137 -6.34 -2.43 -7.93
N ARG A 138 -6.15 -1.24 -8.50
CA ARG A 138 -5.79 -1.03 -9.91
C ARG A 138 -4.56 -0.16 -10.01
N TRP A 139 -3.73 -0.38 -11.03
CA TRP A 139 -2.56 0.46 -11.30
C TRP A 139 -2.98 1.74 -12.02
N GLU A 140 -2.47 2.87 -11.55
CA GLU A 140 -2.64 4.19 -12.17
C GLU A 140 -1.28 4.87 -12.35
N THR A 141 -1.19 5.79 -13.32
CA THR A 141 -0.05 6.69 -13.49
C THR A 141 -0.30 7.98 -12.72
N CYS A 142 0.71 8.47 -12.00
CA CYS A 142 0.67 9.71 -11.25
C CYS A 142 1.85 10.62 -11.59
N GLU A 143 1.57 11.92 -11.62
CA GLU A 143 2.52 12.96 -12.08
C GLU A 143 3.05 13.86 -10.96
N ARG A 144 2.59 13.66 -9.71
CA ARG A 144 2.81 14.59 -8.61
C ARG A 144 3.46 13.92 -7.40
N VAL A 145 4.54 13.18 -7.63
CA VAL A 145 5.39 12.62 -6.57
C VAL A 145 6.53 13.57 -6.26
N LEU A 146 6.69 13.91 -4.98
CA LEU A 146 7.81 14.69 -4.46
C LEU A 146 8.66 13.80 -3.54
N VAL A 147 9.88 13.51 -3.97
CA VAL A 147 10.85 12.72 -3.20
C VAL A 147 11.53 13.62 -2.17
N GLU A 148 11.91 13.04 -1.04
CA GLU A 148 12.74 13.72 -0.03
C GLU A 148 14.01 14.29 -0.69
N GLY A 149 14.28 15.58 -0.41
CA GLY A 149 15.28 16.37 -1.14
C GLY A 149 14.70 17.30 -2.22
N GLY A 150 13.39 17.23 -2.49
CA GLY A 150 12.68 18.21 -3.32
C GLY A 150 12.58 17.83 -4.81
N GLU A 151 13.06 16.66 -5.20
CA GLU A 151 12.97 16.14 -6.57
C GLU A 151 11.51 15.77 -6.91
N ARG A 152 11.00 16.28 -8.04
CA ARG A 152 9.69 15.89 -8.58
C ARG A 152 9.86 14.79 -9.61
N VAL A 153 9.12 13.71 -9.44
CA VAL A 153 9.14 12.54 -10.34
C VAL A 153 7.78 12.41 -11.01
N GLY A 154 7.76 12.47 -12.36
CA GLY A 154 6.59 12.21 -13.20
C GLY A 154 6.57 10.79 -13.75
N GLY A 155 5.47 10.41 -14.41
CA GLY A 155 5.30 9.06 -15.00
C GLY A 155 5.40 7.91 -13.99
N CYS A 156 5.16 8.19 -12.71
CA CYS A 156 5.24 7.20 -11.64
C CYS A 156 3.98 6.33 -11.64
N ARG A 157 4.11 5.06 -11.24
CA ARG A 157 2.94 4.20 -11.02
C ARG A 157 2.55 4.17 -9.56
N VAL A 158 1.27 4.03 -9.29
CA VAL A 158 0.70 3.85 -7.96
C VAL A 158 -0.47 2.88 -8.05
N VAL A 159 -0.78 2.17 -6.95
CA VAL A 159 -2.01 1.39 -6.84
C VAL A 159 -3.12 2.22 -6.22
N CYS A 160 -4.31 2.16 -6.79
CA CYS A 160 -5.50 2.85 -6.32
C CYS A 160 -6.60 1.83 -6.02
N TRP A 161 -7.56 2.19 -5.15
CA TRP A 161 -8.72 1.35 -4.89
C TRP A 161 -9.52 1.09 -6.16
N ALA A 162 -9.78 -0.17 -6.50
CA ALA A 162 -10.50 -0.56 -7.71
C ALA A 162 -12.02 -0.53 -7.55
N GLY A 163 -12.53 -0.65 -6.32
CA GLY A 163 -13.97 -0.65 -6.03
C GLY A 163 -14.60 0.75 -6.07
N ASP A 164 -15.86 0.83 -5.61
CA ASP A 164 -16.60 2.09 -5.53
C ASP A 164 -16.00 3.01 -4.45
N PRO A 165 -15.53 4.23 -4.79
CA PRO A 165 -14.99 5.19 -3.83
C PRO A 165 -16.01 5.71 -2.80
N GLU A 166 -17.29 5.69 -3.16
CA GLU A 166 -18.42 6.14 -2.32
C GLU A 166 -19.26 4.96 -1.80
N GLY A 167 -18.80 3.73 -2.07
CA GLY A 167 -19.39 2.53 -1.52
C GLY A 167 -19.19 2.42 -0.01
N GLY A 168 -20.01 1.61 0.65
CA GLY A 168 -19.93 1.36 2.09
C GLY A 168 -18.77 0.47 2.54
N GLU A 169 -17.89 0.05 1.62
CA GLU A 169 -16.73 -0.80 1.93
C GLU A 169 -15.56 -0.02 2.54
N LEU A 170 -15.52 1.30 2.34
CA LEU A 170 -14.43 2.15 2.79
C LEU A 170 -14.84 3.01 3.99
N GLU A 171 -14.00 3.01 5.02
CA GLU A 171 -14.16 3.81 6.22
C GLU A 171 -13.22 5.02 6.20
N GLU A 172 -13.63 6.14 6.80
CA GLU A 172 -12.77 7.29 6.97
C GLU A 172 -11.66 6.98 8.00
N GLY A 173 -10.43 7.37 7.71
CA GLY A 173 -9.31 7.09 8.60
C GLY A 173 -7.95 7.24 7.95
N GLY A 174 -6.91 6.98 8.75
CA GLY A 174 -5.52 7.05 8.31
C GLY A 174 -4.78 5.75 8.53
N PHE A 175 -3.80 5.48 7.69
CA PHE A 175 -2.96 4.31 7.83
C PHE A 175 -1.86 4.53 8.86
N GLY A 176 -1.96 3.86 10.01
CA GLY A 176 -0.93 3.86 11.04
C GLY A 176 0.22 2.92 10.69
N PHE A 177 1.25 3.39 9.97
CA PHE A 177 2.37 2.56 9.53
C PHE A 177 3.08 1.83 10.69
N GLU A 178 3.36 2.52 11.80
CA GLU A 178 4.00 1.90 12.97
C GLU A 178 3.12 0.81 13.62
N ARG A 179 1.79 1.00 13.61
CA ARG A 179 0.85 -0.03 14.05
C ARG A 179 0.89 -1.25 13.12
N TYR A 180 0.94 -1.02 11.80
CA TYR A 180 1.11 -2.07 10.81
C TYR A 180 2.39 -2.88 11.05
N ARG A 181 3.53 -2.20 11.21
CA ARG A 181 4.84 -2.83 11.44
C ARG A 181 4.84 -3.70 12.70
N ARG A 182 4.23 -3.21 13.78
CA ARG A 182 4.20 -3.92 15.07
C ARG A 182 3.34 -5.18 15.06
N TYR A 183 2.17 -5.14 14.41
CA TYR A 183 1.16 -6.19 14.60
C TYR A 183 0.88 -7.04 13.35
N PHE A 184 1.07 -6.49 12.15
CA PHE A 184 0.61 -7.12 10.91
C PHE A 184 1.76 -7.54 9.99
N LYS A 185 2.86 -6.77 9.93
CA LYS A 185 4.04 -7.06 9.08
C LYS A 185 4.52 -8.50 9.16
N GLY A 186 4.64 -9.04 10.38
CA GLY A 186 5.21 -10.37 10.60
C GLY A 186 4.50 -11.48 9.83
N SER A 187 3.23 -11.30 9.48
CA SER A 187 2.50 -12.26 8.68
C SER A 187 2.90 -12.36 7.21
N VAL A 188 3.34 -11.24 6.62
CA VAL A 188 3.74 -11.16 5.22
C VAL A 188 5.17 -11.67 5.09
N VAL A 189 6.01 -11.36 6.08
CA VAL A 189 7.42 -11.78 6.10
C VAL A 189 7.56 -13.28 6.43
N ARG A 190 6.74 -13.82 7.34
CA ARG A 190 6.80 -15.24 7.73
C ARG A 190 6.40 -16.23 6.63
N CYS A 191 5.69 -15.81 5.58
CA CYS A 191 5.38 -16.69 4.45
C CYS A 191 6.61 -17.20 3.69
N ARG A 192 7.78 -16.54 3.83
CA ARG A 192 9.04 -16.98 3.23
C ARG A 192 9.67 -18.18 3.94
N GLU A 193 9.47 -18.31 5.25
CA GLU A 193 10.12 -19.37 6.06
C GLU A 193 9.46 -20.73 5.87
N SER A 194 8.18 -20.77 5.52
CA SER A 194 7.43 -22.03 5.31
C SER A 194 7.65 -22.68 3.94
N ALA A 195 8.33 -22.03 3.01
CA ALA A 195 8.49 -22.51 1.62
C ALA A 195 9.89 -23.09 1.33
N GLY A 196 10.71 -23.32 2.36
CA GLY A 196 12.11 -23.75 2.24
C GLY A 196 12.49 -24.95 3.09
N SER A 197 11.56 -25.86 3.40
CA SER A 197 11.87 -27.13 4.06
C SER A 197 11.49 -28.33 3.21
#